data_AF-A0A1R4LU61-F1
#
_entry.id   AF-A0A1R4LU61-F1
#
_cell.length_a   1.000
_cell.length_b   1.000
_cell.length_c   1.000
_cell.angle_alpha   90.00
_cell.angle_beta   90.00
_cell.angle_gamma   90.00
#
_symmetry.space_group_name_H-M   'P 1'
#
loop_
_entity.id
_entity.type
_entity.pdbx_description
1 polymer ?
#
loop_
_entity_poly.entity_id
_entity_poly.type
_entity_poly.pdbx_seq_one_letter_code
_entity_poly.pdbx_strand_id
1 'polypeptide(L)'
;MLNKCGIASILFIIFTCQSIGAPNTQIGEPTAQEAATFPPSFQDSADQIAEHYEQRLYTLPAFKAGHYALRMYRQTLDNKYAAGIWQDMARITSTLNHFASDVTTPEAIYLYSQQRLSSYEESKGERSRLRYSVTKHHPEYLYLGVDLLSAMARADEYGLKHKYDKRLRQVLRKYDFSLYATDPQMIKAWAAQLANQVFWLKQLG
;
A
#
# COMPACT_ATOMS: atom_id res chain seq x y z
N MET A 1 6.21 -10.66 -35.48
CA MET A 1 4.98 -10.30 -34.76
C MET A 1 5.31 -10.16 -33.29
N LEU A 2 5.69 -8.96 -32.84
CA LEU A 2 5.79 -8.58 -31.42
C LEU A 2 4.74 -7.50 -31.19
N ASN A 3 3.65 -7.84 -30.50
CA ASN A 3 2.70 -6.84 -30.05
C ASN A 3 3.05 -6.40 -28.63
N LYS A 4 3.13 -5.07 -28.50
CA LYS A 4 3.68 -4.29 -27.40
C LYS A 4 2.81 -4.39 -26.15
N CYS A 5 3.43 -4.69 -25.01
CA CYS A 5 2.89 -4.47 -23.68
C CYS A 5 2.74 -2.97 -23.42
N GLY A 6 1.51 -2.52 -23.17
CA GLY A 6 1.25 -1.23 -22.53
C GLY A 6 1.53 -1.35 -21.03
N ILE A 7 2.69 -0.87 -20.58
CA ILE A 7 2.99 -0.68 -19.17
C ILE A 7 2.35 0.65 -18.76
N ALA A 8 1.25 0.59 -18.01
CA ALA A 8 0.68 1.77 -17.37
C ALA A 8 1.57 2.15 -16.18
N SER A 9 2.43 3.15 -16.37
CA SER A 9 3.21 3.79 -15.31
C SER A 9 2.29 4.49 -14.32
N ILE A 10 2.32 4.06 -13.05
CA ILE A 10 1.59 4.70 -11.95
C ILE A 10 2.39 5.94 -11.51
N LEU A 11 1.89 7.11 -11.89
CA LEU A 11 2.37 8.42 -11.44
C LEU A 11 1.72 8.76 -10.08
N PHE A 12 2.52 8.96 -9.04
CA PHE A 12 2.03 9.43 -7.73
C PHE A 12 2.07 10.96 -7.70
N ILE A 13 0.93 11.60 -7.40
CA ILE A 13 0.82 13.05 -7.19
C ILE A 13 1.29 13.38 -5.77
N ILE A 14 2.33 14.20 -5.65
CA ILE A 14 2.75 14.84 -4.40
C ILE A 14 2.07 16.21 -4.33
N PHE A 15 1.34 16.45 -3.25
CA PHE A 15 0.69 17.72 -2.92
C PHE A 15 1.76 18.74 -2.48
N THR A 16 1.82 19.92 -3.09
CA THR A 16 2.67 21.04 -2.62
C THR A 16 1.85 22.22 -2.13
N CYS A 17 2.08 22.53 -0.85
CA CYS A 17 2.32 23.85 -0.24
C CYS A 17 1.40 25.05 -0.54
N GLN A 18 0.82 25.58 0.53
CA GLN A 18 0.17 26.89 0.61
C GLN A 18 1.20 28.03 0.63
N SER A 19 0.84 29.18 0.05
CA SER A 19 1.32 30.51 0.42
C SER A 19 0.18 31.50 0.05
N ILE A 20 -0.09 32.63 0.73
CA ILE A 20 0.78 33.77 1.09
C ILE A 20 0.04 34.61 2.17
N GLY A 21 0.80 35.29 3.04
CA GLY A 21 0.35 36.52 3.69
C GLY A 21 1.18 36.97 4.89
N ALA A 22 2.27 37.72 4.67
CA ALA A 22 2.97 38.48 5.72
C ALA A 22 2.34 39.89 5.86
N PRO A 23 2.57 40.65 6.95
CA PRO A 23 3.81 41.46 6.96
C PRO A 23 4.43 41.83 8.34
N ASN A 24 5.72 42.16 8.27
CA ASN A 24 6.45 43.23 8.97
C ASN A 24 6.86 43.11 10.45
N THR A 25 8.14 42.77 10.72
CA THR A 25 8.91 43.27 11.89
C THR A 25 10.41 43.36 11.55
N GLN A 26 11.11 44.28 12.22
CA GLN A 26 12.39 44.92 11.93
C GLN A 26 13.65 44.02 11.89
N ILE A 27 14.63 44.48 11.10
CA ILE A 27 15.93 43.83 10.82
C ILE A 27 16.91 44.11 11.96
N GLY A 28 17.26 43.08 12.72
CA GLY A 28 18.53 43.01 13.46
C GLY A 28 19.62 42.40 12.55
N GLU A 29 20.88 42.81 12.72
CA GLU A 29 22.01 42.29 11.95
C GLU A 29 22.14 40.77 12.09
N PRO A 30 22.24 40.00 10.98
CA PRO A 30 22.38 38.55 11.06
C PRO A 30 23.83 38.19 11.37
N THR A 31 24.04 37.51 12.49
CA THR A 31 25.29 36.82 12.81
C THR A 31 25.56 35.74 11.75
N ALA A 32 26.77 35.78 11.20
CA ALA A 32 27.22 34.89 10.14
C ALA A 32 27.51 33.47 10.64
N GLN A 33 26.48 32.68 10.97
CA GLN A 33 26.59 31.21 11.05
C GLN A 33 25.24 30.50 11.18
N GLU A 34 24.36 30.72 10.21
CA GLU A 34 23.29 29.75 9.91
C GLU A 34 23.54 29.27 8.49
N ALA A 35 24.33 28.19 8.36
CA ALA A 35 24.50 27.54 7.08
C ALA A 35 23.12 27.08 6.62
N ALA A 36 22.57 27.76 5.61
CA ALA A 36 21.31 27.40 4.99
C ALA A 36 21.41 25.95 4.54
N THR A 37 20.82 25.03 5.32
CA THR A 37 20.68 23.63 4.93
C THR A 37 19.57 23.61 3.90
N PHE A 38 19.97 23.66 2.63
CA PHE A 38 19.02 23.45 1.54
C PHE A 38 18.38 22.07 1.73
N PRO A 39 17.06 21.96 1.52
CA PRO A 39 16.41 20.65 1.55
C PRO A 39 17.11 19.73 0.54
N PRO A 40 17.29 18.44 0.87
CA PRO A 40 17.92 17.49 -0.04
C PRO A 40 17.21 17.52 -1.39
N SER A 41 17.98 17.40 -2.47
CA SER A 41 17.37 17.27 -3.79
C SER A 41 16.49 16.01 -3.83
N PHE A 42 15.59 15.93 -4.82
CA PHE A 42 14.82 14.71 -5.04
C PHE A 42 15.73 13.50 -5.27
N GLN A 43 16.89 13.71 -5.90
CA GLN A 43 17.88 12.67 -6.11
C GLN A 43 18.49 12.21 -4.79
N ASP A 44 18.95 13.15 -3.96
CA ASP A 44 19.53 12.82 -2.64
C ASP A 44 18.54 12.06 -1.76
N SER A 45 17.27 12.47 -1.80
CA SER A 45 16.19 11.79 -1.07
C SER A 45 15.94 10.37 -1.60
N ALA A 46 15.95 10.19 -2.92
CA ALA A 46 15.79 8.88 -3.55
C ALA A 46 16.95 7.95 -3.21
N ASP A 47 18.18 8.46 -3.23
CA ASP A 47 19.39 7.70 -2.95
C ASP A 47 19.44 7.26 -1.48
N GLN A 48 19.09 8.14 -0.54
CA GLN A 48 18.99 7.78 0.88
C GLN A 48 17.93 6.70 1.13
N ILE A 49 16.78 6.79 0.46
CA ILE A 49 15.73 5.75 0.55
C ILE A 49 16.28 4.44 -0.02
N ALA A 50 16.87 4.46 -1.22
CA ALA A 50 17.41 3.28 -1.86
C ALA A 50 18.46 2.62 -0.97
N GLU A 51 19.44 3.38 -0.46
CA GLU A 51 20.48 2.89 0.44
C GLU A 51 19.90 2.22 1.69
N HIS A 52 18.91 2.85 2.33
CA HIS A 52 18.27 2.29 3.52
C HIS A 52 17.68 0.90 3.28
N TYR A 53 16.97 0.74 2.16
CA TYR A 53 16.32 -0.52 1.80
C TYR A 53 17.32 -1.56 1.27
N GLU A 54 18.29 -1.18 0.43
CA GLU A 54 19.33 -2.07 -0.08
C GLU A 54 20.12 -2.73 1.04
N GLN A 55 20.60 -1.94 2.01
CA GLN A 55 21.41 -2.44 3.14
C GLN A 55 20.64 -3.42 4.04
N ARG A 56 19.31 -3.35 4.05
CA ARG A 56 18.44 -4.09 4.97
C ARG A 56 17.57 -5.10 4.25
N LEU A 57 17.73 -5.30 2.94
CA LEU A 57 16.78 -6.04 2.11
C LEU A 57 16.41 -7.40 2.72
N TYR A 58 17.40 -8.12 3.24
CA TYR A 58 17.22 -9.46 3.80
C TYR A 58 16.94 -9.51 5.30
N THR A 59 16.88 -8.35 5.98
CA THR A 59 16.52 -8.23 7.40
C THR A 59 15.20 -7.48 7.61
N LEU A 60 14.68 -6.84 6.57
CA LEU A 60 13.36 -6.22 6.58
C LEU A 60 12.25 -7.29 6.75
N PRO A 61 11.10 -6.90 7.35
CA PRO A 61 9.91 -7.74 7.32
C PRO A 61 9.57 -8.14 5.88
N ALA A 62 9.15 -9.40 5.68
CA ALA A 62 8.86 -10.00 4.37
C ALA A 62 8.03 -9.09 3.44
N PHE A 63 7.00 -8.43 3.99
CA PHE A 63 6.17 -7.50 3.24
C PHE A 63 6.95 -6.31 2.67
N LYS A 64 7.82 -5.68 3.47
CA LYS A 64 8.64 -4.53 3.04
C LYS A 64 9.72 -4.96 2.06
N ALA A 65 10.42 -6.05 2.36
CA ALA A 65 11.43 -6.63 1.50
C ALA A 65 10.87 -6.97 0.11
N GLY A 66 9.73 -7.68 0.08
CA GLY A 66 9.03 -8.05 -1.14
C GLY A 66 8.58 -6.86 -1.99
N HIS A 67 7.96 -5.87 -1.37
CA HIS A 67 7.55 -4.63 -2.06
C HIS A 67 8.73 -3.89 -2.69
N TYR A 68 9.83 -3.76 -1.96
CA TYR A 68 11.03 -3.09 -2.46
C TYR A 68 11.69 -3.89 -3.59
N ALA A 69 11.94 -5.18 -3.36
CA ALA A 69 12.55 -6.10 -4.32
C ALA A 69 11.79 -6.13 -5.66
N LEU A 70 10.46 -6.26 -5.61
CA LEU A 70 9.64 -6.27 -6.83
C LEU A 70 9.74 -4.95 -7.60
N ARG A 71 9.72 -3.81 -6.89
CA ARG A 71 9.85 -2.50 -7.53
C ARG A 71 11.21 -2.35 -8.20
N MET A 72 12.28 -2.67 -7.49
CA MET A 72 13.63 -2.54 -8.02
C MET A 72 13.88 -3.51 -9.18
N TYR A 73 13.39 -4.75 -9.09
CA TYR A 73 13.48 -5.71 -10.21
C TYR A 73 12.80 -5.16 -11.47
N ARG A 74 11.61 -4.57 -11.38
CA ARG A 74 10.92 -3.99 -12.54
C ARG A 74 11.68 -2.82 -13.17
N GLN A 75 12.42 -2.06 -12.37
CA GLN A 75 13.17 -0.88 -12.84
C GLN A 75 14.54 -1.23 -13.39
N THR A 76 15.21 -2.25 -12.83
CA THR A 76 16.62 -2.56 -13.11
C THR A 76 16.83 -3.88 -13.83
N LEU A 77 15.85 -4.78 -13.76
CA LEU A 77 15.94 -6.18 -14.19
C LEU A 77 17.05 -6.98 -13.48
N ASP A 78 17.55 -6.51 -12.34
CA ASP A 78 18.62 -7.16 -11.59
C ASP A 78 18.09 -8.36 -10.78
N ASN A 79 18.62 -9.54 -11.08
CA ASN A 79 18.24 -10.79 -10.42
C ASN A 79 18.61 -10.86 -8.93
N LYS A 80 19.42 -9.94 -8.38
CA LYS A 80 19.69 -9.89 -6.94
C LYS A 80 18.40 -9.76 -6.11
N TYR A 81 17.36 -9.15 -6.67
CA TYR A 81 16.07 -8.98 -6.00
C TYR A 81 15.19 -10.24 -6.00
N ALA A 82 15.58 -11.30 -6.70
CA ALA A 82 14.76 -12.50 -6.87
C ALA A 82 14.38 -13.12 -5.51
N ALA A 83 15.32 -13.20 -4.55
CA ALA A 83 15.04 -13.78 -3.24
C ALA A 83 13.93 -13.03 -2.48
N GLY A 84 13.91 -11.69 -2.55
CA GLY A 84 12.84 -10.89 -1.95
C GLY A 84 11.48 -11.10 -2.63
N ILE A 85 11.48 -11.28 -3.96
CA ILE A 85 10.28 -11.61 -4.74
C ILE A 85 9.74 -12.99 -4.36
N TRP A 86 10.60 -13.99 -4.23
CA TRP A 86 10.23 -15.34 -3.79
C TRP A 86 9.60 -15.33 -2.39
N GLN A 87 10.18 -14.56 -1.47
CA GLN A 87 9.62 -14.40 -0.12
C GLN A 87 8.23 -13.75 -0.13
N ASP A 88 8.01 -12.72 -0.96
CA ASP A 88 6.68 -12.11 -1.12
C ASP A 88 5.68 -13.11 -1.71
N MET A 89 6.07 -13.85 -2.74
CA MET A 89 5.22 -14.85 -3.39
C MET A 89 4.80 -15.96 -2.41
N ALA A 90 5.72 -16.44 -1.57
CA ALA A 90 5.42 -17.41 -0.52
C ALA A 90 4.40 -16.85 0.49
N ARG A 91 4.58 -15.59 0.93
CA ARG A 91 3.63 -14.91 1.82
C ARG A 91 2.25 -14.77 1.18
N ILE A 92 2.17 -14.28 -0.06
CA ILE A 92 0.92 -14.14 -0.81
C ILE A 92 0.20 -15.49 -0.94
N THR A 93 0.96 -16.55 -1.26
CA THR A 93 0.41 -17.91 -1.37
C THR A 93 -0.17 -18.37 -0.04
N SER A 94 0.54 -18.17 1.07
CA SER A 94 0.06 -18.50 2.42
C SER A 94 -1.23 -17.74 2.77
N THR A 95 -1.28 -16.43 2.48
CA THR A 95 -2.47 -15.60 2.70
C THR A 95 -3.67 -16.10 1.89
N LEU A 96 -3.49 -16.36 0.60
CA LEU A 96 -4.58 -16.82 -0.26
C LEU A 96 -5.05 -18.24 0.10
N ASN A 97 -4.14 -19.12 0.55
CA ASN A 97 -4.49 -20.44 1.06
C ASN A 97 -5.38 -20.34 2.31
N HIS A 98 -5.01 -19.49 3.27
CA HIS A 98 -5.80 -19.25 4.48
C HIS A 98 -7.18 -18.68 4.14
N PHE A 99 -7.25 -17.64 3.31
CA PHE A 99 -8.53 -17.05 2.93
C PHE A 99 -9.41 -17.99 2.12
N ALA A 100 -8.84 -18.85 1.28
CA ALA A 100 -9.63 -19.80 0.52
C ALA A 100 -10.16 -20.98 1.37
N SER A 101 -9.54 -21.25 2.52
CA SER A 101 -9.87 -22.40 3.37
C SER A 101 -10.74 -21.98 4.55
N ASP A 102 -10.34 -20.93 5.25
CA ASP A 102 -10.82 -20.64 6.61
C ASP A 102 -11.73 -19.40 6.66
N VAL A 103 -11.45 -18.39 5.84
CA VAL A 103 -12.13 -17.09 5.88
C VAL A 103 -13.05 -16.91 4.68
N THR A 104 -14.10 -17.75 4.60
CA THR A 104 -14.99 -17.78 3.42
C THR A 104 -16.48 -17.61 3.71
N THR A 105 -16.89 -17.68 4.98
CA THR A 105 -18.28 -17.41 5.39
C THR A 105 -18.40 -15.97 5.92
N PRO A 106 -19.60 -15.37 5.92
CA PRO A 106 -19.81 -14.04 6.48
C PRO A 106 -19.32 -13.91 7.94
N GLU A 107 -19.54 -14.94 8.76
CA GLU A 107 -19.13 -14.97 10.17
C GLU A 107 -17.60 -15.00 10.29
N ALA A 108 -16.92 -15.83 9.50
CA ALA A 108 -15.46 -15.91 9.51
C ALA A 108 -14.82 -14.61 9.03
N ILE A 109 -15.39 -13.98 8.00
CA ILE A 109 -14.96 -12.67 7.49
C ILE A 109 -15.11 -11.61 8.59
N TYR A 110 -16.25 -11.58 9.27
CA TYR A 110 -16.49 -10.64 10.36
C TYR A 110 -15.48 -10.83 11.50
N LEU A 111 -15.26 -12.06 11.98
CA LEU A 111 -14.31 -12.36 13.06
C LEU A 111 -12.87 -11.98 12.67
N TYR A 112 -12.42 -12.36 11.47
CA TYR A 112 -11.11 -11.98 10.97
C TYR A 112 -10.94 -10.46 10.93
N SER A 113 -11.98 -9.77 10.46
CA SER A 113 -11.96 -8.31 10.29
C SER A 113 -11.92 -7.57 11.63
N GLN A 114 -12.65 -8.05 12.63
CA GLN A 114 -12.59 -7.51 13.99
C GLN A 114 -11.21 -7.72 14.61
N GLN A 115 -10.62 -8.92 14.45
CA GLN A 115 -9.26 -9.18 14.90
C GLN A 115 -8.24 -8.30 14.17
N ARG A 116 -8.44 -8.02 12.87
CA ARG A 116 -7.56 -7.11 12.13
C ARG A 116 -7.70 -5.67 12.61
N LEU A 117 -8.91 -5.23 12.93
CA LEU A 117 -9.22 -3.89 13.43
C LEU A 117 -8.57 -3.63 14.80
N SER A 118 -8.52 -4.64 15.68
CA SER A 118 -7.95 -4.48 17.03
C SER A 118 -6.48 -4.08 17.02
N SER A 119 -5.74 -4.38 15.95
CA SER A 119 -4.36 -3.90 15.75
C SER A 119 -4.22 -2.38 15.73
N TYR A 120 -5.32 -1.63 15.61
CA TYR A 120 -5.33 -0.17 15.67
C TYR A 120 -5.72 0.42 17.03
N GLU A 121 -6.29 -0.36 17.95
CA GLU A 121 -6.87 0.14 19.21
C GLU A 121 -5.86 0.89 20.07
N GLU A 122 -4.63 0.37 20.16
CA GLU A 122 -3.57 0.96 20.97
C GLU A 122 -2.66 1.93 20.18
N SER A 123 -3.01 2.23 18.92
CA SER A 123 -2.12 3.00 18.07
C SER A 123 -2.07 4.48 18.45
N LYS A 124 -0.86 5.01 18.63
CA LYS A 124 -0.63 6.43 18.93
C LYS A 124 -0.59 7.32 17.68
N GLY A 125 -0.42 6.72 16.50
CA GLY A 125 -0.31 7.46 15.24
C GLY A 125 -1.66 8.02 14.77
N GLU A 126 -1.67 9.28 14.36
CA GLU A 126 -2.87 9.98 13.86
C GLU A 126 -3.56 9.18 12.75
N ARG A 127 -2.79 8.71 11.76
CA ARG A 127 -3.32 7.91 10.64
C ARG A 127 -3.97 6.59 11.09
N SER A 128 -3.38 5.92 12.08
CA SER A 128 -3.94 4.66 12.59
C SER A 128 -5.23 4.88 13.37
N ARG A 129 -5.29 5.93 14.19
CA ARG A 129 -6.52 6.32 14.89
C ARG A 129 -7.63 6.70 13.93
N LEU A 130 -7.29 7.43 12.86
CA LEU A 130 -8.24 7.77 11.81
C LEU A 130 -8.77 6.50 11.13
N ARG A 131 -7.90 5.57 10.74
CA ARG A 131 -8.29 4.28 10.15
C ARG A 131 -9.20 3.48 11.06
N TYR A 132 -8.86 3.38 12.34
CA TYR A 132 -9.74 2.73 13.32
C TYR A 132 -11.12 3.39 13.35
N SER A 133 -11.16 4.71 13.52
CA SER A 133 -12.41 5.45 13.66
C SER A 133 -13.36 5.28 12.48
N VAL A 134 -12.83 5.30 11.24
CA VAL A 134 -13.67 5.20 10.04
C VAL A 134 -14.03 3.75 9.72
N THR A 135 -13.13 2.80 10.02
CA THR A 135 -13.30 1.40 9.60
C THR A 135 -14.07 0.57 10.62
N LYS A 136 -14.21 1.02 11.88
CA LYS A 136 -14.92 0.26 12.93
C LYS A 136 -16.39 -0.03 12.63
N HIS A 137 -17.02 0.76 11.76
CA HIS A 137 -18.41 0.55 11.33
C HIS A 137 -18.53 -0.40 10.13
N HIS A 138 -17.41 -0.64 9.45
CA HIS A 138 -17.29 -1.51 8.28
C HIS A 138 -15.99 -2.33 8.36
N PRO A 139 -15.80 -3.14 9.41
CA PRO A 139 -14.54 -3.85 9.64
C PRO A 139 -14.19 -4.77 8.46
N GLU A 140 -15.20 -5.33 7.78
CA GLU A 140 -15.04 -6.22 6.62
C GLU A 140 -14.19 -5.62 5.50
N TYR A 141 -14.11 -4.29 5.39
CA TYR A 141 -13.22 -3.62 4.45
C TYR A 141 -11.74 -4.04 4.62
N LEU A 142 -11.29 -4.32 5.85
CA LEU A 142 -9.91 -4.75 6.11
C LEU A 142 -9.64 -6.10 5.45
N TYR A 143 -10.55 -7.06 5.61
CA TYR A 143 -10.45 -8.33 4.90
C TYR A 143 -10.56 -8.14 3.38
N LEU A 144 -11.59 -7.42 2.92
CA LEU A 144 -11.93 -7.34 1.50
C LEU A 144 -10.88 -6.57 0.69
N GLY A 145 -10.65 -5.31 1.05
CA GLY A 145 -9.84 -4.38 0.29
C GLY A 145 -8.38 -4.41 0.69
N VAL A 146 -8.08 -4.46 1.99
CA VAL A 146 -6.69 -4.35 2.46
C VAL A 146 -5.95 -5.66 2.29
N ASP A 147 -6.57 -6.79 2.64
CA ASP A 147 -5.88 -8.07 2.67
C ASP A 147 -6.18 -8.95 1.43
N LEU A 148 -7.43 -9.35 1.19
CA LEU A 148 -7.80 -10.28 0.11
C LEU A 148 -7.54 -9.69 -1.28
N LEU A 149 -8.14 -8.54 -1.59
CA LEU A 149 -8.00 -7.90 -2.91
C LEU A 149 -6.53 -7.58 -3.22
N SER A 150 -5.79 -7.03 -2.25
CA SER A 150 -4.36 -6.75 -2.41
C SER A 150 -3.56 -8.03 -2.68
N ALA A 151 -3.88 -9.14 -1.99
CA ALA A 151 -3.17 -10.39 -2.19
C ALA A 151 -3.46 -11.01 -3.57
N MET A 152 -4.71 -10.95 -4.02
CA MET A 152 -5.10 -11.40 -5.36
C MET A 152 -4.47 -10.54 -6.46
N ALA A 153 -4.48 -9.21 -6.29
CA ALA A 153 -3.83 -8.29 -7.21
C ALA A 153 -2.32 -8.53 -7.28
N ARG A 154 -1.67 -8.80 -6.13
CA ARG A 154 -0.24 -9.12 -6.10
C ARG A 154 0.07 -10.48 -6.76
N ALA A 155 -0.81 -11.47 -6.64
CA ALA A 155 -0.65 -12.71 -7.40
C ALA A 155 -0.74 -12.45 -8.91
N ASP A 156 -1.72 -11.64 -9.33
CA ASP A 156 -1.91 -11.27 -10.75
C ASP A 156 -0.72 -10.44 -11.30
N GLU A 157 -0.11 -9.59 -10.48
CA GLU A 157 1.14 -8.88 -10.78
C GLU A 157 2.33 -9.81 -11.11
N TYR A 158 2.30 -11.06 -10.63
CA TYR A 158 3.26 -12.12 -10.99
C TYR A 158 2.79 -12.98 -12.17
N GLY A 159 1.63 -12.68 -12.76
CA GLY A 159 0.99 -13.53 -13.77
C GLY A 159 0.38 -14.81 -13.18
N LEU A 160 0.12 -14.84 -11.87
CA LEU A 160 -0.36 -16.02 -11.15
C LEU A 160 -1.80 -15.85 -10.70
N LYS A 161 -2.49 -16.99 -10.54
CA LYS A 161 -3.80 -17.06 -9.89
C LYS A 161 -3.79 -18.20 -8.89
N HIS A 162 -4.53 -18.01 -7.80
CA HIS A 162 -4.72 -19.09 -6.83
C HIS A 162 -5.61 -20.20 -7.42
N LYS A 163 -5.42 -21.46 -7.01
CA LYS A 163 -6.26 -22.58 -7.48
C LYS A 163 -7.76 -22.39 -7.23
N TYR A 164 -8.11 -21.63 -6.20
CA TYR A 164 -9.49 -21.26 -5.84
C TYR A 164 -9.84 -19.80 -6.17
N ASP A 165 -9.18 -19.20 -7.17
CA ASP A 165 -9.40 -17.81 -7.59
C ASP A 165 -10.88 -17.47 -7.82
N LYS A 166 -11.64 -18.33 -8.50
CA LYS A 166 -13.09 -18.12 -8.72
C LYS A 166 -13.87 -17.97 -7.40
N ARG A 167 -13.56 -18.79 -6.39
CA ARG A 167 -14.21 -18.73 -5.07
C ARG A 167 -13.88 -17.42 -4.35
N LEU A 168 -12.61 -17.01 -4.38
CA LEU A 168 -12.18 -15.75 -3.78
C LEU A 168 -12.82 -14.53 -4.45
N ARG A 169 -12.94 -14.54 -5.78
CA ARG A 169 -13.68 -13.49 -6.53
C ARG A 169 -15.15 -13.45 -6.18
N GLN A 170 -15.78 -14.61 -5.98
CA GLN A 170 -17.17 -14.68 -5.52
C GLN A 170 -17.35 -14.06 -4.14
N VAL A 171 -16.35 -14.12 -3.26
CA VAL A 171 -16.39 -13.38 -1.99
C VAL A 171 -16.41 -11.88 -2.26
N LEU A 172 -15.46 -11.36 -3.05
CA LEU A 172 -15.39 -9.94 -3.38
C LEU A 172 -16.68 -9.40 -4.03
N ARG A 173 -17.28 -10.15 -4.97
CA ARG A 173 -18.50 -9.73 -5.70
C ARG A 173 -19.76 -9.63 -4.83
N LYS A 174 -19.75 -10.17 -3.62
CA LYS A 174 -20.88 -10.06 -2.68
C LYS A 174 -20.96 -8.68 -2.02
N TYR A 175 -19.92 -7.86 -2.14
CA TYR A 175 -19.81 -6.58 -1.45
C TYR A 175 -19.80 -5.42 -2.44
N ASP A 176 -20.48 -4.34 -2.07
CA ASP A 176 -20.46 -3.09 -2.80
C ASP A 176 -19.28 -2.23 -2.34
N PHE A 177 -18.22 -2.19 -3.15
CA PHE A 177 -17.03 -1.38 -2.87
C PHE A 177 -17.25 0.12 -3.03
N SER A 178 -18.36 0.56 -3.64
CA SER A 178 -18.66 1.99 -3.75
C SER A 178 -18.80 2.63 -2.37
N LEU A 179 -19.37 1.88 -1.40
CA LEU A 179 -19.50 2.27 0.00
C LEU A 179 -18.17 2.72 0.63
N TYR A 180 -17.04 2.14 0.19
CA TYR A 180 -15.71 2.49 0.69
C TYR A 180 -15.01 3.49 -0.23
N ALA A 181 -15.14 3.32 -1.54
CA ALA A 181 -14.40 4.08 -2.54
C ALA A 181 -14.91 5.52 -2.69
N THR A 182 -16.17 5.80 -2.31
CA THR A 182 -16.76 7.14 -2.42
C THR A 182 -16.98 7.84 -1.07
N ASP A 183 -16.76 7.15 0.06
CA ASP A 183 -16.88 7.78 1.39
C ASP A 183 -15.69 8.74 1.63
N PRO A 184 -15.94 10.06 1.83
CA PRO A 184 -14.89 11.03 2.09
C PRO A 184 -14.00 10.70 3.31
N GLN A 185 -14.55 10.08 4.35
CA GLN A 185 -13.80 9.69 5.54
C GLN A 185 -12.87 8.51 5.24
N MET A 186 -13.35 7.53 4.47
CA MET A 186 -12.54 6.41 3.99
C MET A 186 -11.42 6.90 3.08
N ILE A 187 -11.72 7.81 2.13
CA ILE A 187 -10.72 8.45 1.26
C ILE A 187 -9.65 9.16 2.10
N LYS A 188 -10.02 9.92 3.13
CA LYS A 188 -9.05 10.60 4.01
C LYS A 188 -8.15 9.61 4.76
N ALA A 189 -8.68 8.47 5.22
CA ALA A 189 -7.94 7.49 6.01
C ALA A 189 -7.04 6.55 5.17
N TRP A 190 -7.51 6.19 3.98
CA TRP A 190 -6.95 5.13 3.15
C TRP A 190 -6.37 5.63 1.83
N ALA A 191 -6.88 6.74 1.29
CA ALA A 191 -6.39 7.50 0.13
C ALA A 191 -5.83 6.60 -0.99
N ALA A 192 -4.51 6.59 -1.16
CA ALA A 192 -3.83 5.82 -2.19
C ALA A 192 -4.18 4.31 -2.21
N GLN A 193 -4.52 3.72 -1.06
CA GLN A 193 -4.95 2.32 -1.03
C GLN A 193 -6.30 2.13 -1.72
N LEU A 194 -7.27 3.02 -1.49
CA LEU A 194 -8.58 2.94 -2.15
C LEU A 194 -8.44 3.15 -3.66
N ALA A 195 -7.59 4.09 -4.09
CA ALA A 195 -7.31 4.29 -5.51
C ALA A 195 -6.77 3.02 -6.18
N ASN A 196 -5.79 2.35 -5.55
CA ASN A 196 -5.26 1.07 -6.02
C ASN A 196 -6.34 -0.01 -6.04
N GLN A 197 -7.19 -0.09 -5.01
CA GLN A 197 -8.25 -1.08 -4.93
C GLN A 197 -9.28 -0.92 -6.05
N VAL A 198 -9.69 0.31 -6.39
CA VAL A 198 -10.57 0.56 -7.54
C VAL A 198 -9.92 0.08 -8.84
N PHE A 199 -8.63 0.33 -9.03
CA PHE A 199 -7.88 -0.17 -10.18
C PHE A 199 -7.82 -1.71 -10.19
N TRP A 200 -7.53 -2.35 -9.05
CA TRP A 200 -7.45 -3.80 -8.94
C TRP A 200 -8.80 -4.48 -9.14
N LEU A 201 -9.89 -3.91 -8.65
CA LEU A 201 -11.25 -4.41 -8.91
C LEU A 201 -11.53 -4.41 -10.42
N LYS A 202 -11.13 -3.36 -11.14
CA LYS A 202 -11.24 -3.32 -12.60
C LYS A 202 -10.32 -4.34 -13.29
N GLN A 203 -9.07 -4.47 -12.85
CA GLN A 203 -8.09 -5.40 -13.41
C GLN A 203 -8.53 -6.85 -13.25
N LEU A 204 -9.05 -7.19 -12.07
CA LEU A 204 -9.49 -8.53 -11.76
C LEU A 204 -10.85 -8.82 -12.44
N GLY A 205 -11.79 -7.88 -12.47
CA GLY A 205 -13.17 -8.12 -12.92
C GLY A 205 -13.96 -9.02 -11.98
#